data_AF-A0A383B2C7-F1
#
_entry.id   AF-A0A383B2C7-F1
#
_cell.length_a   1.000
_cell.length_b   1.000
_cell.length_c   1.000
_cell.angle_alpha   90.00
_cell.angle_beta   90.00
_cell.angle_gamma   90.00
#
_symmetry.space_group_name_H-M   'P 1'
#
loop_
_entity.id
_entity.type
_entity.pdbx_description
1 polymer ?
#
loop_
_entity_poly.entity_id
_entity_poly.type
_entity_poly.pdbx_seq_one_letter_code
_entity_poly.pdbx_strand_id
1 'polypeptide(L)'
;FHPTDVIEDADGSLLLADTGSWYKICCPTSKVANPDVLGAIYRIQKKNAASPKDPRGLKLDWTKPRIDWLSDERPAVVKRAVQTLAKVSNVDGLRAAKARIPALWSLHRILGNGARAAVRDFLSVDNVDARSAAIHSAGLWRDSEAVKPLMEILVSDDARLRRLAAMALGRIGDRRAVKPLLEAGLAKTDPFLQHAIIYALYEIGNEERLPGDHPMTKQVRLMHQVQKRNPSPHVMPEIQLADAVEPD
;
A
#
# COMPACT_ATOMS: atom_id res chain seq x y z
N PHE A 1 -8.50 27.04 -0.99
CA PHE A 1 -8.18 25.91 -0.10
C PHE A 1 -7.90 24.70 -0.96
N HIS A 2 -6.61 24.46 -1.21
CA HIS A 2 -6.10 23.29 -1.93
C HIS A 2 -5.12 22.57 -0.99
N PRO A 3 -5.62 21.67 -0.13
CA PRO A 3 -4.75 20.88 0.73
C PRO A 3 -3.93 19.94 -0.15
N THR A 4 -2.62 20.09 -0.10
CA THR A 4 -1.69 19.29 -0.91
C THR A 4 -1.14 18.14 -0.11
N ASP A 5 -0.73 18.41 1.13
CA ASP A 5 -0.09 17.43 1.99
C ASP A 5 -0.58 17.51 3.44
N VAL A 6 -0.68 16.34 4.07
CA VAL A 6 -0.93 16.16 5.51
C VAL A 6 0.21 15.35 6.10
N ILE A 7 0.93 15.93 7.07
CA ILE A 7 2.09 15.32 7.71
C ILE A 7 1.86 15.23 9.21
N GLU A 8 2.09 14.08 9.82
CA GLU A 8 2.12 13.92 11.28
C GLU A 8 3.48 14.38 11.82
N ASP A 9 3.48 15.38 12.70
CA ASP A 9 4.68 15.88 13.40
C ASP A 9 4.97 15.02 14.65
N ALA A 10 6.16 15.20 15.22
CA ALA A 10 6.67 14.35 16.30
C ALA A 10 5.83 14.40 17.59
N ASP A 11 5.07 15.47 17.80
CA ASP A 11 4.17 15.64 18.94
C ASP A 11 2.77 15.03 18.69
N GLY A 12 2.55 14.41 17.53
CA GLY A 12 1.27 13.82 17.12
C GLY A 12 0.26 14.82 16.58
N SER A 13 0.63 16.09 16.42
CA SER A 13 -0.18 17.06 15.68
C SER A 13 -0.01 16.88 14.17
N LEU A 14 -1.01 17.32 13.40
CA LEU A 14 -0.98 17.27 11.94
C LEU A 14 -0.60 18.64 11.39
N LEU A 15 0.37 18.66 10.49
CA LEU A 15 0.69 19.79 9.63
C LEU A 15 -0.04 19.63 8.31
N LEU A 16 -0.88 20.59 7.98
CA LEU A 16 -1.63 20.65 6.73
C LEU A 16 -1.08 21.79 5.88
N ALA A 17 -0.55 21.45 4.70
CA ALA A 17 -0.09 22.44 3.72
C ALA A 17 -1.23 22.77 2.74
N ASP A 18 -1.71 24.01 2.78
CA ASP A 18 -2.61 24.58 1.78
C ASP A 18 -1.79 25.47 0.83
N THR A 19 -1.79 25.16 -0.45
CA THR A 19 -1.07 25.95 -1.47
C THR A 19 -1.85 27.16 -1.98
N GLY A 20 -2.99 27.49 -1.38
CA GLY A 20 -3.82 28.61 -1.82
C GLY A 20 -4.40 28.32 -3.21
N SER A 21 -4.43 29.30 -4.11
CA SER A 21 -4.85 29.08 -5.51
C SER A 21 -3.68 29.09 -6.50
N TRP A 22 -2.48 28.79 -6.01
CA TRP A 22 -1.26 28.70 -6.83
C TRP A 22 -1.16 27.36 -7.60
N TYR A 23 -1.74 26.29 -7.04
CA TYR A 23 -1.69 24.96 -7.63
C TYR A 23 -2.73 24.80 -8.76
N LYS A 24 -2.34 25.17 -9.98
CA LYS A 24 -3.15 25.10 -11.21
C LYS A 24 -2.98 23.78 -11.96
N ILE A 25 -1.78 23.19 -11.89
CA ILE A 25 -1.42 21.97 -12.63
C ILE A 25 -2.05 20.79 -11.89
N CYS A 26 -2.96 20.05 -12.54
CA CYS A 26 -3.70 18.88 -12.03
C CYS A 26 -4.99 19.13 -11.21
N CYS A 27 -5.49 20.37 -11.06
CA CYS A 27 -6.81 20.60 -10.48
C CYS A 27 -7.89 20.71 -11.59
N PRO A 28 -8.85 19.78 -11.70
CA PRO A 28 -9.80 19.75 -12.82
C PRO A 28 -10.76 20.96 -12.85
N THR A 29 -10.89 21.68 -11.74
CA THR A 29 -11.76 22.85 -11.57
C THR A 29 -11.01 24.19 -11.58
N SER A 30 -9.69 24.20 -11.38
CA SER A 30 -8.90 25.44 -11.29
C SER A 30 -8.34 25.85 -12.66
N LYS A 31 -9.11 26.65 -13.40
CA LYS A 31 -8.73 27.11 -14.76
C LYS A 31 -7.88 28.38 -14.77
N VAL A 32 -7.87 29.16 -13.70
CA VAL A 32 -7.19 30.46 -13.58
C VAL A 32 -6.40 30.50 -12.27
N ALA A 33 -5.14 30.93 -12.34
CA ALA A 33 -4.33 31.15 -11.13
C ALA A 33 -4.81 32.43 -10.44
N ASN A 34 -5.10 32.34 -9.14
CA ASN A 34 -5.45 33.50 -8.31
C ASN A 34 -4.32 33.73 -7.30
N PRO A 35 -3.27 34.50 -7.66
CA PRO A 35 -2.09 34.68 -6.81
C PRO A 35 -2.42 35.36 -5.47
N ASP A 36 -3.52 36.12 -5.42
CA ASP A 36 -3.97 36.82 -4.21
C ASP A 36 -4.55 35.87 -3.15
N VAL A 37 -4.91 34.64 -3.52
CA VAL A 37 -5.36 33.61 -2.58
C VAL A 37 -4.12 32.87 -2.06
N LEU A 38 -3.54 33.45 -1.00
CA LEU A 38 -2.37 32.90 -0.32
C LEU A 38 -2.66 31.53 0.29
N GLY A 39 -1.66 30.66 0.25
CA GLY A 39 -1.65 29.42 0.99
C GLY A 39 -1.33 29.62 2.48
N ALA A 40 -1.41 28.54 3.25
CA ALA A 40 -1.07 28.53 4.66
C ALA A 40 -0.62 27.15 5.12
N ILE A 41 0.18 27.11 6.19
CA ILE A 41 0.48 25.87 6.90
C ILE A 41 -0.32 25.89 8.20
N TYR A 42 -1.26 24.95 8.34
CA TYR A 42 -2.05 24.79 9.54
C TYR A 42 -1.45 23.70 10.43
N ARG A 43 -1.39 23.94 11.74
CA ARG A 43 -1.15 22.89 12.73
C ARG A 43 -2.46 22.52 13.40
N ILE A 44 -2.85 21.25 13.28
CA ILE A 44 -4.11 20.71 13.79
C ILE A 44 -3.78 19.78 14.97
N GLN A 45 -4.39 20.04 16.11
CA GLN A 45 -4.22 19.25 17.32
C GLN A 45 -5.56 19.04 18.02
N LYS A 46 -5.73 17.91 18.73
CA LYS A 46 -6.90 17.71 19.58
C LYS A 46 -6.92 18.78 20.67
N LYS A 47 -8.11 19.30 20.98
CA LYS A 47 -8.29 20.26 22.08
C LYS A 47 -7.79 19.62 23.38
N ASN A 48 -6.94 20.32 24.12
CA ASN A 48 -6.27 19.86 25.34
C ASN A 48 -5.29 18.69 25.16
N ALA A 49 -4.78 18.44 23.95
CA ALA A 49 -3.69 17.48 23.77
C ALA A 49 -2.42 17.96 24.49
N ALA A 50 -1.89 17.14 25.39
CA ALA A 50 -0.59 17.39 25.99
C ALA A 50 0.51 17.05 24.98
N SER A 51 1.46 17.95 24.77
CA SER A 51 2.65 17.64 23.98
C SER A 51 3.51 16.61 24.73
N PRO A 52 3.89 15.47 24.12
CA PRO A 52 4.72 14.48 24.77
C PRO A 52 6.07 15.05 25.19
N LYS A 53 6.58 14.62 26.35
CA LYS A 53 7.98 14.90 26.73
C LYS A 53 8.92 14.17 25.77
N ASP A 54 9.90 14.87 25.22
CA ASP A 54 10.83 14.34 24.21
C ASP A 54 10.08 13.68 23.03
N PRO A 55 9.33 14.47 22.23
CA PRO A 55 8.43 13.93 21.19
C PRO A 55 9.17 13.15 20.11
N ARG A 56 10.44 13.50 19.86
CA ARG A 56 11.31 12.80 18.89
C ARG A 56 12.09 11.63 19.49
N GLY A 57 12.00 11.39 20.81
CA GLY A 57 12.73 10.35 21.51
C GLY A 57 14.25 10.53 21.47
N LEU A 58 14.77 11.75 21.42
CA LEU A 58 16.21 12.02 21.30
C LEU A 58 17.00 11.59 22.54
N LYS A 59 16.33 11.46 23.69
CA LYS A 59 16.94 11.00 24.95
C LYS A 59 16.97 9.48 25.09
N LEU A 60 16.36 8.73 24.17
CA LEU A 60 16.41 7.27 24.16
C LEU A 60 17.76 6.77 23.61
N ASP A 61 18.23 5.63 24.12
CA ASP A 61 19.46 4.99 23.64
C ASP A 61 19.23 4.22 22.32
N TRP A 62 19.31 4.93 21.19
CA TRP A 62 19.15 4.34 19.86
C TRP A 62 20.26 3.37 19.45
N THR A 63 21.33 3.22 20.24
CA THR A 63 22.35 2.19 19.98
C THR A 63 21.85 0.78 20.34
N LYS A 64 20.86 0.69 21.25
CA LYS A 64 20.23 -0.55 21.70
C LYS A 64 18.70 -0.46 21.57
N PRO A 65 18.16 -0.48 20.34
CA PRO A 65 16.73 -0.33 20.12
C PRO A 65 15.93 -1.50 20.70
N ARG A 66 14.79 -1.20 21.32
CA ARG A 66 13.92 -2.20 21.98
C ARG A 66 12.65 -2.40 21.17
N ILE A 67 12.20 -3.66 21.05
CA ILE A 67 10.97 -4.02 20.33
C ILE A 67 9.74 -3.31 20.93
N ASP A 68 9.70 -3.10 22.25
CA ASP A 68 8.59 -2.43 22.93
C ASP A 68 8.40 -0.96 22.49
N TRP A 69 9.41 -0.31 21.88
CA TRP A 69 9.27 1.05 21.33
C TRP A 69 8.36 1.12 20.11
N LEU A 70 8.01 -0.03 19.51
CA LEU A 70 6.98 -0.11 18.49
C LEU A 70 5.58 0.20 19.03
N SER A 71 5.38 0.12 20.34
CA SER A 71 4.15 0.47 21.05
C SER A 71 4.20 1.84 21.73
N ASP A 72 5.20 2.67 21.44
CA ASP A 72 5.34 4.00 22.03
C ASP A 72 4.20 4.92 21.58
N GLU A 73 3.76 5.83 22.46
CA GLU A 73 2.69 6.80 22.13
C GLU A 73 3.17 7.88 21.16
N ARG A 74 4.49 8.11 21.08
CA ARG A 74 5.10 9.15 20.24
C ARG A 74 5.28 8.64 18.81
N PRO A 75 4.62 9.23 17.80
CA PRO A 75 4.69 8.74 16.42
C PRO A 75 6.11 8.75 15.83
N ALA A 76 6.91 9.78 16.16
CA ALA A 76 8.30 9.86 15.71
C ALA A 76 9.17 8.73 16.29
N VAL A 77 8.91 8.31 17.53
CA VAL A 77 9.64 7.19 18.16
C VAL A 77 9.26 5.88 17.49
N VAL A 78 7.97 5.62 17.27
CA VAL A 78 7.52 4.42 16.55
C VAL A 78 8.11 4.37 15.14
N LYS A 79 8.06 5.48 14.39
CA LYS A 79 8.62 5.55 13.03
C LYS A 79 10.11 5.24 13.00
N ARG A 80 10.88 5.80 13.94
CA ARG A 80 12.32 5.54 14.05
C ARG A 80 12.61 4.13 14.55
N ALA A 81 11.81 3.60 15.47
CA ALA A 81 11.88 2.21 15.93
C ALA A 81 11.67 1.24 14.77
N VAL A 82 10.67 1.47 13.92
CA VAL A 82 10.40 0.65 12.72
C VAL A 82 11.63 0.56 11.80
N GLN A 83 12.32 1.68 11.59
CA GLN A 83 13.51 1.72 10.75
C GLN A 83 14.72 1.04 11.42
N THR A 84 14.95 1.33 12.70
CA THR A 84 16.15 0.85 13.43
C THR A 84 16.08 -0.63 13.78
N LEU A 85 14.87 -1.16 14.01
CA LEU A 85 14.62 -2.56 14.33
C LEU A 85 14.58 -3.46 13.09
N ALA A 86 14.58 -2.91 11.87
CA ALA A 86 14.58 -3.66 10.61
C ALA A 86 15.94 -4.34 10.34
N LYS A 87 16.28 -5.33 11.17
CA LYS A 87 17.50 -6.15 11.08
C LYS A 87 17.14 -7.63 11.18
N VAL A 88 17.87 -8.48 10.46
CA VAL A 88 17.63 -9.94 10.46
C VAL A 88 17.65 -10.53 11.87
N SER A 89 18.53 -10.04 12.75
CA SER A 89 18.62 -10.48 14.16
C SER A 89 17.34 -10.24 14.98
N ASN A 90 16.46 -9.35 14.53
CA ASN A 90 15.25 -8.96 15.25
C ASN A 90 13.99 -9.66 14.73
N VAL A 91 14.08 -10.52 13.71
CA VAL A 91 12.91 -11.13 13.04
C VAL A 91 12.02 -11.86 14.04
N ASP A 92 12.58 -12.68 14.92
CA ASP A 92 11.78 -13.44 15.90
C ASP A 92 11.14 -12.51 16.96
N GLY A 93 11.85 -11.48 17.39
CA GLY A 93 11.32 -10.46 18.30
C GLY A 93 10.18 -9.65 17.67
N LEU A 94 10.32 -9.29 16.39
CA LEU A 94 9.29 -8.60 15.62
C LEU A 94 8.06 -9.49 15.37
N ARG A 95 8.28 -10.78 15.11
CA ARG A 95 7.19 -11.77 14.96
C ARG A 95 6.30 -11.82 16.21
N ALA A 96 6.91 -11.76 17.40
CA ALA A 96 6.22 -11.83 18.69
C ALA A 96 5.74 -10.47 19.23
N ALA A 97 6.02 -9.36 18.54
CA ALA A 97 5.76 -8.02 19.05
C ALA A 97 4.26 -7.74 19.27
N LYS A 98 3.95 -7.01 20.35
CA LYS A 98 2.58 -6.57 20.67
C LYS A 98 2.03 -5.58 19.64
N ALA A 99 2.85 -4.60 19.22
CA ALA A 99 2.52 -3.65 18.17
C ALA A 99 2.58 -4.30 16.77
N ARG A 100 1.49 -4.94 16.37
CA ARG A 100 1.42 -5.74 15.13
C ARG A 100 1.78 -4.95 13.87
N ILE A 101 1.17 -3.78 13.65
CA ILE A 101 1.38 -3.01 12.43
C ILE A 101 2.82 -2.46 12.32
N PRO A 102 3.37 -1.76 13.34
CA PRO A 102 4.77 -1.33 13.28
C PRO A 102 5.77 -2.48 13.16
N ALA A 103 5.52 -3.60 13.84
CA ALA A 103 6.39 -4.77 13.72
C ALA A 103 6.38 -5.35 12.31
N LEU A 104 5.21 -5.46 11.68
CA LEU A 104 5.08 -5.87 10.29
C LEU A 104 5.80 -4.90 9.35
N TRP A 105 5.68 -3.59 9.55
CA TRP A 105 6.41 -2.60 8.74
C TRP A 105 7.93 -2.65 8.91
N SER A 106 8.40 -3.14 10.06
CA SER A 106 9.82 -3.40 10.32
C SER A 106 10.25 -4.67 9.57
N LEU A 107 9.46 -5.75 9.67
CA LEU A 107 9.69 -7.00 8.94
C LEU A 107 9.70 -6.79 7.42
N HIS A 108 8.80 -5.94 6.90
CA HIS A 108 8.72 -5.61 5.48
C HIS A 108 10.00 -4.99 4.91
N ARG A 109 10.82 -4.38 5.77
CA ARG A 109 12.09 -3.76 5.37
C ARG A 109 13.27 -4.72 5.41
N ILE A 110 13.09 -5.90 6.00
CA ILE A 110 14.14 -6.91 6.12
C ILE A 110 14.11 -7.80 4.88
N LEU A 111 15.24 -7.87 4.19
CA LEU A 111 15.41 -8.78 3.05
C LEU A 111 15.64 -10.22 3.54
N GLY A 112 15.04 -11.19 2.86
CA GLY A 112 15.28 -12.62 3.07
C GLY A 112 14.04 -13.44 3.45
N ASN A 113 14.18 -14.77 3.38
CA ASN A 113 13.08 -15.70 3.57
C ASN A 113 12.56 -15.73 5.01
N GLY A 114 13.42 -15.50 6.00
CA GLY A 114 13.01 -15.45 7.42
C GLY A 114 12.00 -14.32 7.70
N ALA A 115 12.23 -13.14 7.14
CA ALA A 115 11.31 -12.01 7.26
C ALA A 115 10.01 -12.23 6.50
N ARG A 116 10.08 -12.82 5.30
CA ARG A 116 8.89 -13.22 4.52
C ARG A 116 8.03 -14.23 5.26
N ALA A 117 8.66 -15.25 5.86
CA ALA A 117 7.97 -16.21 6.73
C ALA A 117 7.28 -15.51 7.91
N ALA A 118 8.00 -14.62 8.62
CA ALA A 118 7.42 -13.86 9.71
C ALA A 118 6.24 -12.97 9.27
N VAL A 119 6.27 -12.36 8.08
CA VAL A 119 5.13 -11.60 7.53
C VAL A 119 3.96 -12.51 7.19
N ARG A 120 4.20 -13.73 6.68
CA ARG A 120 3.11 -14.69 6.41
C ARG A 120 2.38 -15.14 7.66
N ASP A 121 3.07 -15.23 8.81
CA ASP A 121 2.42 -15.51 10.09
C ASP A 121 1.37 -14.44 10.47
N PHE A 122 1.52 -13.22 9.96
CA PHE A 122 0.56 -12.12 10.15
C PHE A 122 -0.67 -12.22 9.24
N LEU A 123 -0.74 -13.18 8.32
CA LEU A 123 -1.94 -13.41 7.50
C LEU A 123 -3.10 -14.01 8.33
N SER A 124 -2.78 -14.64 9.46
CA SER A 124 -3.72 -15.34 10.36
C SER A 124 -3.84 -14.71 11.75
N VAL A 125 -3.26 -13.53 12.01
CA VAL A 125 -3.39 -12.88 13.34
C VAL A 125 -4.78 -12.27 13.53
N ASP A 126 -5.23 -12.21 14.78
CA ASP A 126 -6.49 -11.56 15.16
C ASP A 126 -6.37 -10.02 15.18
N ASN A 127 -6.05 -9.44 14.02
CA ASN A 127 -6.03 -8.00 13.79
C ASN A 127 -6.18 -7.73 12.28
N VAL A 128 -7.32 -7.17 11.87
CA VAL A 128 -7.68 -6.98 10.44
C VAL A 128 -6.69 -6.07 9.72
N ASP A 129 -6.19 -5.02 10.37
CA ASP A 129 -5.24 -4.09 9.75
C ASP A 129 -3.86 -4.70 9.59
N ALA A 130 -3.41 -5.51 10.55
CA ALA A 130 -2.17 -6.27 10.46
C ALA A 130 -2.25 -7.33 9.36
N ARG A 131 -3.38 -8.05 9.23
CA ARG A 131 -3.64 -8.97 8.12
C ARG A 131 -3.63 -8.24 6.79
N SER A 132 -4.30 -7.10 6.70
CA SER A 132 -4.33 -6.27 5.48
C SER A 132 -2.92 -5.84 5.05
N ALA A 133 -2.11 -5.39 6.00
CA ALA A 133 -0.73 -4.99 5.74
C ALA A 133 0.17 -6.19 5.37
N ALA A 134 -0.07 -7.37 5.94
CA ALA A 134 0.63 -8.61 5.59
C ALA A 134 0.31 -9.07 4.16
N ILE A 135 -0.98 -9.04 3.78
CA ILE A 135 -1.43 -9.32 2.40
C ILE A 135 -0.75 -8.37 1.42
N HIS A 136 -0.72 -7.07 1.74
CA HIS A 136 -0.06 -6.08 0.89
C HIS A 136 1.44 -6.35 0.76
N SER A 137 2.12 -6.64 1.87
CA SER A 137 3.56 -6.95 1.89
C SER A 137 3.88 -8.18 1.03
N ALA A 138 3.11 -9.26 1.19
CA ALA A 138 3.27 -10.48 0.39
C ALA A 138 3.07 -10.23 -1.11
N GLY A 139 2.07 -9.43 -1.48
CA GLY A 139 1.80 -9.04 -2.87
C GLY A 139 2.92 -8.18 -3.48
N LEU A 140 3.42 -7.17 -2.75
CA LEU A 140 4.53 -6.31 -3.22
C LEU A 140 5.81 -7.12 -3.45
N TRP A 141 6.06 -8.08 -2.58
CA TRP A 141 7.23 -8.96 -2.66
C TRP A 141 7.09 -10.11 -3.66
N ARG A 142 5.91 -10.27 -4.26
CA ARG A 142 5.56 -11.42 -5.11
C ARG A 142 5.89 -12.75 -4.43
N ASP A 143 5.53 -12.88 -3.16
CA ASP A 143 5.87 -14.03 -2.34
C ASP A 143 5.02 -15.25 -2.72
N SER A 144 5.61 -16.18 -3.50
CA SER A 144 4.92 -17.40 -3.98
C SER A 144 4.55 -18.37 -2.85
N GLU A 145 5.19 -18.27 -1.68
CA GLU A 145 4.84 -19.07 -0.50
C GLU A 145 3.59 -18.54 0.22
N ALA A 146 3.21 -17.28 -0.04
CA ALA A 146 1.98 -16.70 0.49
C ALA A 146 0.72 -17.09 -0.31
N VAL A 147 0.86 -17.73 -1.47
CA VAL A 147 -0.27 -18.06 -2.37
C VAL A 147 -1.31 -18.91 -1.66
N LYS A 148 -0.90 -19.97 -0.94
CA LYS A 148 -1.84 -20.83 -0.23
C LYS A 148 -2.62 -20.09 0.87
N PRO A 149 -1.97 -19.40 1.83
CA PRO A 149 -2.69 -18.55 2.80
C PRO A 149 -3.60 -17.49 2.16
N LEU A 150 -3.19 -16.87 1.04
CA LEU A 150 -4.01 -15.87 0.37
C LEU A 150 -5.25 -16.47 -0.29
N MET A 151 -5.17 -17.70 -0.82
CA MET A 151 -6.35 -18.42 -1.33
C MET A 151 -7.34 -18.75 -0.21
N GLU A 152 -6.86 -19.03 1.01
CA GLU A 152 -7.73 -19.21 2.19
C GLU A 152 -8.43 -17.90 2.59
N ILE A 153 -7.74 -16.76 2.49
CA ILE A 153 -8.33 -15.43 2.78
C ILE A 153 -9.37 -15.02 1.72
N LEU A 154 -9.18 -15.42 0.45
CA LEU A 154 -10.09 -15.12 -0.66
C LEU A 154 -11.54 -15.59 -0.41
N VAL A 155 -11.70 -16.64 0.39
CA VAL A 155 -13.00 -17.25 0.76
C VAL A 155 -13.44 -16.91 2.18
N SER A 156 -12.76 -16.00 2.88
CA SER A 156 -13.16 -15.53 4.22
C SER A 156 -14.40 -14.63 4.18
N ASP A 157 -15.02 -14.38 5.33
CA ASP A 157 -16.22 -13.52 5.43
C ASP A 157 -15.93 -12.02 5.32
N ASP A 158 -14.67 -11.60 5.48
CA ASP A 158 -14.28 -10.20 5.44
C ASP A 158 -14.10 -9.72 3.99
N ALA A 159 -15.09 -8.96 3.49
CA ALA A 159 -15.09 -8.42 2.13
C ALA A 159 -13.83 -7.60 1.79
N ARG A 160 -13.25 -6.85 2.75
CA ARG A 160 -12.02 -6.07 2.53
C ARG A 160 -10.85 -7.01 2.33
N LEU A 161 -10.71 -8.02 3.17
CA LEU A 161 -9.59 -8.98 3.09
C LEU A 161 -9.68 -9.85 1.84
N ARG A 162 -10.88 -10.25 1.40
CA ARG A 162 -11.06 -10.98 0.13
C ARG A 162 -10.56 -10.19 -1.07
N ARG A 163 -10.90 -8.90 -1.15
CA ARG A 163 -10.45 -8.01 -2.24
C ARG A 163 -8.93 -7.86 -2.22
N LEU A 164 -8.35 -7.61 -1.04
CA LEU A 164 -6.90 -7.50 -0.89
C LEU A 164 -6.19 -8.80 -1.28
N ALA A 165 -6.73 -9.96 -0.89
CA ALA A 165 -6.18 -11.26 -1.24
C ALA A 165 -6.23 -11.50 -2.75
N ALA A 166 -7.35 -11.20 -3.42
CA ALA A 166 -7.43 -11.29 -4.88
C ALA A 166 -6.37 -10.42 -5.57
N MET A 167 -6.23 -9.15 -5.16
CA MET A 167 -5.22 -8.24 -5.70
C MET A 167 -3.79 -8.75 -5.46
N ALA A 168 -3.50 -9.27 -4.26
CA ALA A 168 -2.19 -9.82 -3.93
C ALA A 168 -1.87 -11.08 -4.76
N LEU A 169 -2.83 -11.99 -4.93
CA LEU A 169 -2.69 -13.18 -5.79
C LEU A 169 -2.38 -12.78 -7.24
N GLY A 170 -3.08 -11.76 -7.76
CA GLY A 170 -2.80 -11.17 -9.06
C GLY A 170 -1.37 -10.66 -9.20
N ARG A 171 -0.93 -9.83 -8.24
CA ARG A 171 0.43 -9.27 -8.21
C ARG A 171 1.53 -10.33 -8.09
N ILE A 172 1.27 -11.41 -7.34
CA ILE A 172 2.21 -12.54 -7.23
C ILE A 172 2.32 -13.27 -8.58
N GLY A 173 1.23 -13.37 -9.34
CA GLY A 173 1.23 -13.95 -10.68
C GLY A 173 1.28 -15.49 -10.70
N ASP A 174 1.06 -16.14 -9.56
CA ASP A 174 1.13 -17.60 -9.47
C ASP A 174 -0.13 -18.26 -10.05
N ARG A 175 0.08 -19.13 -11.04
CA ARG A 175 -0.99 -19.81 -11.78
C ARG A 175 -1.84 -20.72 -10.90
N ARG A 176 -1.35 -21.16 -9.74
CA ARG A 176 -2.13 -21.92 -8.74
C ARG A 176 -3.36 -21.15 -8.26
N ALA A 177 -3.34 -19.82 -8.32
CA ALA A 177 -4.44 -18.96 -7.90
C ALA A 177 -5.61 -18.88 -8.90
N VAL A 178 -5.42 -19.28 -10.18
CA VAL A 178 -6.41 -19.07 -11.24
C VAL A 178 -7.74 -19.76 -10.93
N LYS A 179 -7.70 -21.04 -10.56
CA LYS A 179 -8.92 -21.81 -10.27
C LYS A 179 -9.68 -21.25 -9.06
N PRO A 180 -9.03 -20.99 -7.90
CA PRO A 180 -9.70 -20.36 -6.75
C PRO A 180 -10.26 -18.96 -7.05
N LEU A 181 -9.59 -18.16 -7.87
CA LEU A 181 -10.09 -16.85 -8.30
C LEU A 181 -11.38 -16.97 -9.12
N LEU A 182 -11.43 -17.91 -10.07
CA LEU A 182 -12.63 -18.16 -10.86
C LEU A 182 -13.79 -18.65 -9.98
N GLU A 183 -13.53 -19.61 -9.09
CA GLU A 183 -14.53 -20.13 -8.14
C GLU A 183 -15.09 -19.02 -7.23
N ALA A 184 -14.21 -18.17 -6.68
CA ALA A 184 -14.63 -17.02 -5.89
C ALA A 184 -15.47 -16.02 -6.68
N GLY A 185 -15.25 -15.94 -8.00
CA GLY A 185 -15.97 -15.06 -8.90
C GLY A 185 -17.37 -15.54 -9.32
N LEU A 186 -17.67 -16.84 -9.19
CA LEU A 186 -18.99 -17.42 -9.47
C LEU A 186 -19.99 -17.17 -8.33
N ALA A 187 -19.51 -17.02 -7.10
CA ALA A 187 -20.35 -16.69 -5.97
C ALA A 187 -21.01 -15.30 -6.17
N LYS A 188 -22.17 -15.07 -5.54
CA LYS A 188 -22.77 -13.73 -5.46
C LYS A 188 -21.83 -12.81 -4.67
N THR A 189 -20.96 -12.12 -5.40
CA THR A 189 -19.91 -11.27 -4.87
C THR A 189 -20.23 -9.80 -5.09
N ASP A 190 -19.62 -8.92 -4.30
CA ASP A 190 -19.75 -7.50 -4.52
C ASP A 190 -18.97 -7.03 -5.78
N PRO A 191 -19.35 -5.93 -6.43
CA PRO A 191 -18.70 -5.46 -7.65
C PRO A 191 -17.20 -5.18 -7.52
N PHE A 192 -16.72 -4.79 -6.33
CA PHE A 192 -15.31 -4.51 -6.11
C PHE A 192 -14.49 -5.79 -6.02
N LEU A 193 -15.03 -6.84 -5.40
CA LEU A 193 -14.39 -8.16 -5.41
C LEU A 193 -14.37 -8.75 -6.82
N GLN A 194 -15.47 -8.61 -7.56
CA GLN A 194 -15.53 -9.02 -8.96
C GLN A 194 -14.44 -8.33 -9.80
N HIS A 195 -14.29 -7.01 -9.63
CA HIS A 195 -13.23 -6.24 -10.28
C HIS A 195 -11.83 -6.71 -9.86
N ALA A 196 -11.58 -6.90 -8.56
CA ALA A 196 -10.30 -7.37 -8.05
C ALA A 196 -9.91 -8.74 -8.61
N ILE A 197 -10.87 -9.66 -8.74
CA ILE A 197 -10.65 -10.99 -9.33
C ILE A 197 -10.34 -10.88 -10.82
N ILE A 198 -11.11 -10.11 -11.59
CA ILE A 198 -10.87 -9.90 -13.02
C ILE A 198 -9.47 -9.29 -13.24
N TYR A 199 -9.12 -8.27 -12.46
CA TYR A 199 -7.80 -7.64 -12.54
C TYR A 199 -6.69 -8.62 -12.15
N ALA A 200 -6.89 -9.45 -11.13
CA ALA A 200 -5.92 -10.46 -10.73
C ALA A 200 -5.69 -11.52 -11.81
N LEU A 201 -6.75 -12.01 -12.46
CA LEU A 201 -6.66 -12.96 -13.56
C LEU A 201 -5.93 -12.36 -14.78
N TYR A 202 -6.15 -11.08 -15.05
CA TYR A 202 -5.42 -10.32 -16.07
C TYR A 202 -3.92 -10.20 -15.74
N GLU A 203 -3.56 -9.83 -14.51
CA GLU A 203 -2.16 -9.73 -14.06
C GLU A 203 -1.42 -11.08 -14.12
N ILE A 204 -2.12 -12.19 -13.83
CA ILE A 204 -1.54 -13.55 -13.95
C ILE A 204 -1.24 -13.90 -15.42
N GLY A 205 -1.95 -13.30 -16.39
CA GLY A 205 -1.65 -13.42 -17.82
C GLY A 205 -1.80 -14.82 -18.41
N ASN A 206 -2.67 -15.65 -17.84
CA ASN A 206 -2.86 -17.05 -18.27
C ASN A 206 -4.18 -17.25 -19.04
N GLU A 207 -4.36 -16.47 -20.11
CA GLU A 207 -5.59 -16.41 -20.91
C GLU A 207 -6.07 -17.78 -21.43
N GLU A 208 -5.14 -18.63 -21.86
CA GLU A 208 -5.43 -19.94 -22.46
C GLU A 208 -6.09 -20.93 -21.49
N ARG A 209 -5.81 -20.78 -20.19
CA ARG A 209 -6.40 -21.63 -19.15
C ARG A 209 -7.72 -21.07 -18.60
N LEU A 210 -8.17 -19.92 -19.09
CA LEU A 210 -9.44 -19.36 -18.65
C LEU A 210 -10.60 -20.06 -19.38
N PRO A 211 -11.59 -20.61 -18.65
CA PRO A 211 -12.75 -21.27 -19.24
C PRO A 211 -13.56 -20.27 -20.08
N GLY A 212 -13.83 -20.63 -21.34
CA GLY A 212 -14.42 -19.72 -22.32
C GLY A 212 -15.86 -19.30 -22.05
N ASP A 213 -16.60 -20.11 -21.30
CA ASP A 213 -17.98 -19.91 -20.86
C ASP A 213 -18.10 -19.06 -19.58
N HIS A 214 -16.99 -18.80 -18.89
CA HIS A 214 -17.02 -18.06 -17.63
C HIS A 214 -17.16 -16.54 -17.86
N PRO A 215 -18.06 -15.85 -17.14
CA PRO A 215 -18.37 -14.43 -17.38
C PRO A 215 -17.15 -13.51 -17.24
N MET A 216 -16.24 -13.82 -16.30
CA MET A 216 -15.02 -13.03 -16.09
C MET A 216 -13.99 -13.23 -17.21
N THR A 217 -13.95 -14.39 -17.86
CA THR A 217 -12.98 -14.68 -18.93
C THR A 217 -13.18 -13.74 -20.11
N LYS A 218 -14.44 -13.44 -20.45
CA LYS A 218 -14.76 -12.46 -21.49
C LYS A 218 -14.15 -11.10 -21.17
N GLN A 219 -14.26 -10.64 -19.93
CA GLN A 219 -13.71 -9.35 -19.52
C GLN A 219 -12.18 -9.32 -19.56
N VAL A 220 -11.51 -10.37 -19.07
CA VAL A 220 -10.04 -10.47 -19.13
C VAL A 220 -9.53 -10.45 -20.57
N ARG A 221 -10.17 -11.20 -21.48
CA ARG A 221 -9.83 -11.19 -22.91
C ARG A 221 -10.02 -9.80 -23.54
N LEU A 222 -11.10 -9.09 -23.19
CA LEU A 222 -11.31 -7.72 -23.65
C LEU A 222 -10.21 -6.78 -23.15
N MET A 223 -9.78 -6.90 -21.89
CA MET A 223 -8.68 -6.10 -21.34
C MET A 223 -7.38 -6.31 -22.12
N HIS A 224 -7.00 -7.57 -22.41
CA HIS A 224 -5.82 -7.85 -23.23
C HIS A 224 -5.95 -7.39 -24.69
N GLN A 225 -7.15 -7.46 -25.28
CA GLN A 225 -7.39 -6.91 -26.62
C GLN A 225 -7.20 -5.38 -26.62
N VAL A 226 -7.68 -4.68 -25.60
CA VAL A 226 -7.48 -3.23 -25.45
C VAL A 226 -5.99 -2.92 -25.26
N GLN A 227 -5.26 -3.69 -24.45
CA GLN A 227 -3.82 -3.52 -24.26
C GLN A 227 -3.02 -3.71 -25.57
N LYS A 228 -3.43 -4.65 -26.42
CA LYS A 228 -2.81 -4.90 -27.74
C LYS A 228 -3.16 -3.84 -28.77
N ARG A 229 -4.26 -3.08 -28.58
CA ARG A 229 -4.59 -1.95 -29.46
C ARG A 229 -3.65 -0.80 -29.16
N ASN A 230 -3.01 -0.29 -30.21
CA ASN A 230 -2.20 0.92 -30.11
C ASN A 230 -3.15 2.10 -29.73
N PRO A 231 -2.97 2.76 -28.57
CA PRO A 231 -3.96 3.70 -28.05
C PRO A 231 -4.05 5.02 -28.82
N SER A 232 -3.16 5.27 -29.79
CA SER A 232 -3.19 6.49 -30.60
C SER A 232 -2.92 6.19 -32.08
N PRO A 233 -3.84 6.51 -33.01
CA PRO A 233 -3.50 6.61 -34.42
C PRO A 233 -2.59 7.82 -34.73
N HIS A 234 -2.38 8.70 -33.75
CA HIS A 234 -1.53 9.88 -33.85
C HIS A 234 -0.24 9.65 -33.09
N VAL A 235 0.90 9.77 -33.77
CA VAL A 235 2.22 9.83 -33.15
C VAL A 235 2.18 10.99 -32.16
N MET A 236 2.37 10.70 -30.87
CA MET A 236 2.60 11.75 -29.88
C MET A 236 3.84 12.53 -30.34
N PRO A 237 3.78 13.87 -30.47
CA PRO A 237 4.96 14.63 -30.85
C PRO A 237 6.07 14.32 -29.85
N GLU A 238 7.29 14.14 -30.38
CA GLU A 238 8.46 13.91 -29.57
C GLU A 238 8.64 15.09 -28.60
N ILE A 239 8.61 14.81 -27.29
CA ILE A 239 8.85 15.83 -26.29
C ILE A 239 10.35 16.13 -26.32
N GLN A 240 10.74 17.18 -27.05
CA GLN A 240 12.09 17.71 -26.97
C GLN A 240 12.28 18.35 -25.60
N LEU A 241 13.22 17.83 -24.82
CA LEU A 241 13.68 18.50 -23.61
C LEU A 241 14.34 19.81 -24.04
N ALA A 242 14.00 20.92 -23.38
CA ALA A 242 14.69 22.18 -23.62
C ALA A 242 16.18 22.02 -23.28
N ASP A 243 17.04 22.60 -24.10
CA ASP A 243 18.47 22.65 -23.81
C ASP A 243 18.69 23.33 -22.46
N ALA A 244 19.56 22.74 -21.63
CA ALA A 244 19.94 23.33 -20.36
C ALA A 244 20.64 24.66 -20.63
N VAL A 245 19.97 25.77 -20.30
CA VAL A 245 20.60 27.09 -20.28
C VAL A 245 21.49 27.11 -19.04
N GLU A 246 22.81 27.26 -19.24
CA GLU A 246 23.71 27.51 -18.12
C GLU A 246 23.35 28.85 -17.48
N PRO A 247 23.21 28.90 -16.14
CA PRO A 247 22.90 30.14 -15.45
C PRO A 247 24.08 31.13 -15.54
N ASP A 248 23.75 32.38 -15.88
CA ASP A 248 24.68 33.53 -15.84
C ASP A 248 25.29 33.77 -14.45
#